data_AF-I3N2N8-F1
#
_entry.id   AF-I3N2N8-F1
#
_cell.length_a   1.000
_cell.length_b   1.000
_cell.length_c   1.000
_cell.angle_alpha   90.00
_cell.angle_beta   90.00
_cell.angle_gamma   90.00
#
_symmetry.space_group_name_H-M   'P 1'
#
loop_
_entity.id
_entity.type
_entity.pdbx_description
1 polymer ?
#
loop_
_entity_poly.entity_id
_entity_poly.type
_entity_poly.pdbx_seq_one_letter_code
_entity_poly.pdbx_strand_id
1 'polypeptide(L)'
;MKAVAEVSESTKAEAVAAVQRQCQEEVASLQAILKDSISSYEAQIASLKQERQQQQQDSEEKERELGHLKQLLARAHPLDSLEKQMEKGRQLQKDLESVSRERDELQEGLRRSTEDCAKQMQVLLAQVQNSEQLLRTLQGTVSQAQERVQLQMARASLEGQLRVQREETEVLEASLCSLRTEMDRIQQEQSQAQLTDLLSEQRAKVLRLQAELETSEQVQRDFVRLSQALQVRLERIRQAGTLEQVRCILDEGSLKDVRDIKDT
;
A
#
# COMPACT_ATOMS: atom_id res chain seq x y z
N MET A 1 141.80 -127.40 -35.86
CA MET A 1 141.53 -126.34 -34.86
C MET A 1 141.50 -124.94 -35.50
N LYS A 2 140.73 -124.71 -36.58
CA LYS A 2 140.57 -123.36 -37.20
C LYS A 2 139.12 -122.86 -37.16
N ALA A 3 138.15 -123.77 -37.03
CA ALA A 3 136.72 -123.46 -36.99
C ALA A 3 136.20 -122.94 -35.63
N VAL A 4 136.99 -122.97 -34.55
CA VAL A 4 136.51 -122.57 -33.20
C VAL A 4 136.83 -121.09 -32.89
N ALA A 5 137.85 -120.51 -33.52
CA ALA A 5 138.23 -119.10 -33.34
C ALA A 5 137.35 -118.15 -34.18
N GLU A 6 137.02 -118.51 -35.43
CA GLU A 6 136.10 -117.74 -36.28
C GLU A 6 134.69 -117.71 -35.70
N VAL A 7 134.24 -118.80 -35.06
CA VAL A 7 132.95 -118.80 -34.35
C VAL A 7 133.00 -117.87 -33.13
N SER A 8 134.10 -117.82 -32.37
CA SER A 8 134.21 -116.94 -31.19
C SER A 8 134.30 -115.44 -31.57
N GLU A 9 134.99 -115.11 -32.65
CA GLU A 9 135.14 -113.74 -33.15
C GLU A 9 133.85 -113.25 -33.83
N SER A 10 133.19 -114.13 -34.62
CA SER A 10 131.85 -113.87 -35.17
C SER A 10 130.82 -113.63 -34.07
N THR A 11 130.83 -114.41 -32.98
CA THR A 11 129.83 -114.27 -31.90
C THR A 11 130.02 -112.96 -31.11
N LYS A 12 131.26 -112.49 -30.92
CA LYS A 12 131.53 -111.17 -30.30
C LYS A 12 131.13 -110.02 -31.22
N ALA A 13 131.41 -110.12 -32.52
CA ALA A 13 131.01 -109.11 -33.50
C ALA A 13 129.46 -109.00 -33.60
N GLU A 14 128.77 -110.14 -33.55
CA GLU A 14 127.30 -110.19 -33.52
C GLU A 14 126.73 -109.59 -32.23
N ALA A 15 127.35 -109.86 -31.07
CA ALA A 15 126.93 -109.29 -29.80
C ALA A 15 127.13 -107.76 -29.74
N VAL A 16 128.25 -107.24 -30.25
CA VAL A 16 128.49 -105.79 -30.34
C VAL A 16 127.54 -105.13 -31.34
N ALA A 17 127.30 -105.74 -32.50
CA ALA A 17 126.33 -105.25 -33.47
C ALA A 17 124.88 -105.29 -32.93
N ALA A 18 124.54 -106.28 -32.11
CA ALA A 18 123.25 -106.37 -31.43
C ALA A 18 123.10 -105.29 -30.36
N VAL A 19 124.11 -105.04 -29.52
CA VAL A 19 124.11 -103.96 -28.53
C VAL A 19 124.08 -102.59 -29.21
N GLN A 20 124.78 -102.42 -30.33
CA GLN A 20 124.78 -101.18 -31.09
C GLN A 20 123.43 -100.93 -31.77
N ARG A 21 122.78 -101.97 -32.30
CA ARG A 21 121.39 -101.90 -32.79
C ARG A 21 120.44 -101.55 -31.65
N GLN A 22 120.55 -102.20 -30.49
CA GLN A 22 119.73 -101.91 -29.32
C GLN A 22 119.93 -100.47 -28.84
N CYS A 23 121.16 -99.97 -28.80
CA CYS A 23 121.45 -98.57 -28.45
C CYS A 23 120.86 -97.58 -29.48
N GLN A 24 120.93 -97.91 -30.78
CA GLN A 24 120.33 -97.09 -31.83
C GLN A 24 118.79 -97.12 -31.77
N GLU A 25 118.20 -98.26 -31.47
CA GLU A 25 116.75 -98.42 -31.26
C GLU A 25 116.28 -97.68 -30.01
N GLU A 26 117.04 -97.71 -28.92
CA GLU A 26 116.76 -96.94 -27.70
C GLU A 26 116.89 -95.44 -27.94
N VAL A 27 117.91 -94.98 -28.68
CA VAL A 27 118.03 -93.57 -29.08
C VAL A 27 116.88 -93.14 -29.99
N ALA A 28 116.51 -93.97 -30.97
CA ALA A 28 115.38 -93.68 -31.85
C ALA A 28 114.04 -93.66 -31.10
N SER A 29 113.86 -94.56 -30.14
CA SER A 29 112.67 -94.63 -29.27
C SER A 29 112.59 -93.41 -28.34
N LEU A 30 113.69 -93.04 -27.68
CA LEU A 30 113.76 -91.84 -26.85
C LEU A 30 113.55 -90.56 -27.67
N GLN A 31 114.08 -90.50 -28.91
CA GLN A 31 113.84 -89.40 -29.82
C GLN A 31 112.37 -89.32 -30.26
N ALA A 32 111.72 -90.45 -30.51
CA ALA A 32 110.29 -90.50 -30.82
C ALA A 32 109.44 -90.03 -29.64
N ILE A 33 109.69 -90.54 -28.43
CA ILE A 33 108.97 -90.13 -27.21
C ILE A 33 109.19 -88.65 -26.91
N LEU A 34 110.42 -88.14 -27.03
CA LEU A 34 110.71 -86.72 -26.81
C LEU A 34 110.02 -85.86 -27.86
N LYS A 35 110.01 -86.28 -29.12
CA LYS A 35 109.31 -85.57 -30.20
C LYS A 35 107.81 -85.55 -29.98
N ASP A 36 107.21 -86.68 -29.59
CA ASP A 36 105.78 -86.78 -29.27
C ASP A 36 105.42 -85.94 -28.04
N SER A 37 106.31 -85.91 -27.02
CA SER A 37 106.15 -85.08 -25.84
C SER A 37 106.23 -83.58 -26.18
N ILE A 38 107.20 -83.18 -27.00
CA ILE A 38 107.33 -81.79 -27.49
C ILE A 38 106.10 -81.42 -28.32
N SER A 39 105.69 -82.24 -29.28
CA SER A 39 104.50 -81.99 -30.10
C SER A 39 103.23 -81.94 -29.25
N SER A 40 103.13 -82.73 -28.18
CA SER A 40 102.04 -82.68 -27.22
C SER A 40 102.03 -81.37 -26.44
N TYR A 41 103.17 -80.93 -25.90
CA TYR A 41 103.28 -79.65 -25.19
C TYR A 41 103.10 -78.45 -26.11
N GLU A 42 103.58 -78.51 -27.36
CA GLU A 42 103.35 -77.47 -28.36
C GLU A 42 101.87 -77.32 -28.69
N ALA A 43 101.15 -78.44 -28.85
CA ALA A 43 99.70 -78.44 -29.02
C ALA A 43 98.99 -77.86 -27.79
N GLN A 44 99.41 -78.23 -26.58
CA GLN A 44 98.81 -77.73 -25.34
C GLN A 44 99.06 -76.23 -25.14
N ILE A 45 100.26 -75.74 -25.47
CA ILE A 45 100.60 -74.30 -25.47
C ILE A 45 99.77 -73.56 -26.52
N ALA A 46 99.57 -74.15 -27.71
CA ALA A 46 98.72 -73.55 -28.74
C ALA A 46 97.26 -73.46 -28.30
N SER A 47 96.71 -74.53 -27.70
CA SER A 47 95.35 -74.53 -27.14
C SER A 47 95.18 -73.51 -26.01
N LEU A 48 96.13 -73.42 -25.08
CA LEU A 48 96.10 -72.42 -24.01
C LEU A 48 96.22 -70.98 -24.54
N LYS A 49 97.04 -70.75 -25.56
CA LYS A 49 97.13 -69.44 -26.24
C LYS A 49 95.82 -69.09 -26.92
N GLN A 50 95.18 -70.04 -27.59
CA GLN A 50 93.88 -69.85 -28.22
C GLN A 50 92.78 -69.56 -27.19
N GLU A 51 92.72 -70.31 -26.09
CA GLU A 51 91.77 -70.08 -25.01
C GLU A 51 91.96 -68.71 -24.34
N ARG A 52 93.21 -68.30 -24.11
CA ARG A 52 93.52 -66.95 -23.62
C ARG A 52 93.07 -65.85 -24.59
N GLN A 53 93.24 -66.08 -25.89
CA GLN A 53 92.81 -65.13 -26.91
C GLN A 53 91.28 -65.04 -26.99
N GLN A 54 90.59 -66.17 -26.87
CA GLN A 54 89.13 -66.21 -26.78
C GLN A 54 88.63 -65.47 -25.53
N GLN A 55 89.20 -65.75 -24.36
CA GLN A 55 88.82 -65.05 -23.12
C GLN A 55 89.08 -63.55 -23.19
N GLN A 56 90.15 -63.13 -23.86
CA GLN A 56 90.43 -61.72 -24.09
C GLN A 56 89.37 -61.08 -25.01
N GLN A 57 88.97 -61.76 -26.08
CA GLN A 57 87.91 -61.28 -26.99
C GLN A 57 86.55 -61.19 -26.28
N ASP A 58 86.16 -62.22 -25.53
CA ASP A 58 84.92 -62.24 -24.73
C ASP A 58 84.92 -61.12 -23.67
N SER A 59 86.08 -60.88 -23.03
CA SER A 59 86.22 -59.79 -22.04
C SER A 59 86.05 -58.43 -22.70
N GLU A 60 86.67 -58.21 -23.86
CA GLU A 60 86.54 -56.97 -24.62
C GLU A 60 85.12 -56.77 -25.15
N GLU A 61 84.44 -57.84 -25.58
CA GLU A 61 83.04 -57.78 -26.02
C GLU A 61 82.12 -57.41 -24.86
N LYS A 62 82.26 -58.06 -23.70
CA LYS A 62 81.53 -57.68 -22.48
C LYS A 62 81.83 -56.25 -22.04
N GLU A 63 83.06 -55.77 -22.21
CA GLU A 63 83.43 -54.39 -21.90
C GLU A 63 82.78 -53.39 -22.87
N ARG A 64 82.70 -53.73 -24.17
CA ARG A 64 81.94 -52.97 -25.17
C ARG A 64 80.44 -52.96 -24.84
N GLU A 65 79.85 -54.10 -24.49
CA GLU A 65 78.44 -54.20 -24.09
C GLU A 65 78.15 -53.40 -22.81
N LEU A 66 79.01 -53.51 -21.79
CA LEU A 66 78.90 -52.74 -20.55
C LEU A 66 79.00 -51.23 -20.83
N GLY A 67 79.90 -50.82 -21.73
CA GLY A 67 80.00 -49.44 -22.20
C GLY A 67 78.72 -48.95 -22.86
N HIS A 68 78.14 -49.75 -23.75
CA HIS A 68 76.87 -49.45 -24.41
C HIS A 68 75.70 -49.35 -23.43
N LEU A 69 75.61 -50.27 -22.46
CA LEU A 69 74.60 -50.25 -21.40
C LEU A 69 74.75 -49.02 -20.49
N LYS A 70 75.98 -48.66 -20.10
CA LYS A 70 76.23 -47.42 -19.33
C LYS A 70 75.82 -46.17 -20.12
N GLN A 71 76.08 -46.14 -21.43
CA GLN A 71 75.66 -45.02 -22.28
C GLN A 71 74.14 -44.92 -22.40
N LEU A 72 73.44 -46.05 -22.55
CA LEU A 72 71.97 -46.10 -22.53
C LEU A 72 71.41 -45.63 -21.18
N LEU A 73 72.04 -46.02 -20.07
CA LEU A 73 71.64 -45.61 -18.72
C LEU A 73 71.93 -44.13 -18.45
N ALA A 74 73.05 -43.59 -18.95
CA ALA A 74 73.34 -42.15 -18.87
C ALA A 74 72.36 -41.32 -19.72
N ARG A 75 71.86 -41.91 -20.81
CA ARG A 75 70.76 -41.33 -21.60
C ARG A 75 69.41 -41.41 -20.87
N ALA A 76 69.33 -42.00 -19.67
CA ALA A 76 68.14 -42.07 -18.82
C ALA A 76 67.76 -40.74 -18.10
N HIS A 77 68.21 -39.60 -18.61
CA HIS A 77 67.62 -38.27 -18.39
C HIS A 77 66.06 -38.18 -18.40
N PRO A 78 65.27 -39.10 -19.01
CA PRO A 78 63.82 -39.10 -18.86
C PRO A 78 63.32 -39.27 -17.42
N LEU A 79 64.10 -39.88 -16.51
CA LEU A 79 63.65 -40.13 -15.13
C LEU A 79 63.57 -38.84 -14.30
N ASP A 80 64.60 -37.99 -14.32
CA ASP A 80 64.57 -36.68 -13.65
C ASP A 80 63.49 -35.75 -14.25
N SER A 81 63.30 -35.84 -15.57
CA SER A 81 62.21 -35.13 -16.26
C SER A 81 60.84 -35.65 -15.83
N LEU A 82 60.68 -36.97 -15.65
CA LEU A 82 59.44 -37.58 -15.21
C LEU A 82 59.14 -37.23 -13.74
N GLU A 83 60.13 -37.26 -12.85
CA GLU A 83 59.97 -36.81 -11.46
C GLU A 83 59.51 -35.35 -11.40
N LYS A 84 60.13 -34.45 -12.18
CA LYS A 84 59.67 -33.04 -12.26
C LYS A 84 58.24 -32.92 -12.78
N GLN A 85 57.85 -33.73 -13.77
CA GLN A 85 56.46 -33.73 -14.26
C GLN A 85 55.49 -34.29 -13.22
N MET A 86 55.87 -35.32 -12.47
CA MET A 86 55.05 -35.86 -11.39
C MET A 86 54.86 -34.86 -10.25
N GLU A 87 55.92 -34.16 -9.85
CA GLU A 87 55.85 -33.13 -8.81
C GLU A 87 54.99 -31.94 -9.28
N LYS A 88 55.16 -31.50 -10.53
CA LYS A 88 54.29 -30.48 -11.13
C LYS A 88 52.84 -30.95 -11.20
N GLY A 89 52.58 -32.20 -11.54
CA GLY A 89 51.25 -32.80 -11.54
C GLY A 89 50.61 -32.81 -10.16
N ARG A 90 51.38 -33.18 -9.12
CA ARG A 90 50.94 -33.10 -7.72
C ARG A 90 50.63 -31.67 -7.29
N GLN A 91 51.46 -30.70 -7.68
CA GLN A 91 51.22 -29.30 -7.34
C GLN A 91 49.94 -28.80 -8.02
N LEU A 92 49.78 -29.04 -9.32
CA LEU A 92 48.56 -28.69 -10.05
C LEU A 92 47.32 -29.36 -9.46
N GLN A 93 47.44 -30.60 -8.97
CA GLN A 93 46.34 -31.28 -8.28
C GLN A 93 45.95 -30.57 -6.98
N LYS A 94 46.93 -30.17 -6.15
CA LYS A 94 46.66 -29.39 -4.93
C LYS A 94 46.04 -28.03 -5.25
N ASP A 95 46.54 -27.34 -6.27
CA ASP A 95 46.01 -26.06 -6.70
C ASP A 95 44.56 -26.20 -7.19
N LEU A 96 44.26 -27.25 -7.95
CA LEU A 96 42.91 -27.54 -8.44
C LEU A 96 41.95 -27.91 -7.31
N GLU A 97 42.42 -28.62 -6.28
CA GLU A 97 41.65 -28.86 -5.05
C GLU A 97 41.38 -27.55 -4.29
N SER A 98 42.36 -26.65 -4.19
CA SER A 98 42.20 -25.33 -3.56
C SER A 98 41.15 -24.50 -4.30
N VAL A 99 41.29 -24.36 -5.61
CA VAL A 99 40.36 -23.61 -6.46
C VAL A 99 38.96 -24.24 -6.42
N SER A 100 38.84 -25.56 -6.34
CA SER A 100 37.54 -26.21 -6.18
C SER A 100 36.88 -25.88 -4.85
N ARG A 101 37.63 -25.84 -3.74
CA ARG A 101 37.09 -25.42 -2.44
C ARG A 101 36.65 -23.96 -2.47
N GLU A 102 37.47 -23.06 -3.01
CA GLU A 102 37.13 -21.64 -3.16
C GLU A 102 35.87 -21.45 -4.02
N ARG A 103 35.74 -22.20 -5.12
CA ARG A 103 34.53 -22.20 -5.94
C ARG A 103 33.30 -22.62 -5.12
N ASP A 104 33.40 -23.69 -4.35
CA ASP A 104 32.28 -24.21 -3.56
C ASP A 104 31.86 -23.22 -2.46
N GLU A 105 32.82 -22.57 -1.79
CA GLU A 105 32.57 -21.51 -0.82
C GLU A 105 31.89 -20.29 -1.45
N LEU A 106 32.35 -19.86 -2.63
CA LEU A 106 31.74 -18.76 -3.37
C LEU A 106 30.33 -19.10 -3.86
N GLN A 107 30.10 -20.33 -4.32
CA GLN A 107 28.77 -20.79 -4.73
C GLN A 107 27.79 -20.79 -3.55
N GLU A 108 28.23 -21.29 -2.40
CA GLU A 108 27.43 -21.29 -1.18
C GLU A 108 27.17 -19.87 -0.67
N GLY A 109 28.18 -18.98 -0.72
CA GLY A 109 28.03 -17.57 -0.38
C GLY A 109 27.02 -16.85 -1.28
N LEU A 110 27.11 -17.07 -2.60
CA LEU A 110 26.16 -16.51 -3.57
C LEU A 110 24.75 -17.04 -3.34
N ARG A 111 24.61 -18.35 -3.06
CA ARG A 111 23.33 -18.97 -2.75
C ARG A 111 22.69 -18.31 -1.53
N ARG A 112 23.43 -18.19 -0.42
CA ARG A 112 22.93 -17.55 0.81
C ARG A 112 22.54 -16.09 0.57
N SER A 113 23.38 -15.32 -0.13
CA SER A 113 23.08 -13.93 -0.46
C SER A 113 21.83 -13.79 -1.34
N THR A 114 21.60 -14.73 -2.25
CA THR A 114 20.41 -14.75 -3.11
C THR A 114 19.16 -15.06 -2.30
N GLU A 115 19.23 -16.05 -1.40
CA GLU A 115 18.13 -16.39 -0.49
C GLU A 115 17.78 -15.23 0.45
N ASP A 116 18.79 -14.54 0.99
CA ASP A 116 18.57 -13.39 1.88
C ASP A 116 18.02 -12.17 1.13
N CYS A 117 18.49 -11.92 -0.10
CA CYS A 117 17.91 -10.91 -0.98
C CYS A 117 16.43 -11.22 -1.29
N ALA A 118 16.09 -12.48 -1.58
CA ALA A 118 14.71 -12.90 -1.82
C ALA A 118 13.81 -12.69 -0.59
N LYS A 119 14.30 -13.02 0.62
CA LYS A 119 13.58 -12.75 1.88
C LYS A 119 13.36 -11.26 2.10
N GLN A 120 14.38 -10.43 1.87
CA GLN A 120 14.26 -8.98 2.00
C GLN A 120 13.25 -8.40 1.01
N MET A 121 13.29 -8.84 -0.25
CA MET A 121 12.30 -8.46 -1.25
C MET A 121 10.88 -8.88 -0.85
N GLN A 122 10.70 -10.08 -0.28
CA GLN A 122 9.40 -10.55 0.17
C GLN A 122 8.83 -9.68 1.31
N VAL A 123 9.67 -9.28 2.28
CA VAL A 123 9.27 -8.38 3.37
C VAL A 123 8.88 -7.00 2.81
N LEU A 124 9.69 -6.44 1.91
CA LEU A 124 9.40 -5.15 1.29
C LEU A 124 8.10 -5.19 0.48
N LEU A 125 7.84 -6.25 -0.29
CA LEU A 125 6.59 -6.44 -1.02
C LEU A 125 5.39 -6.50 -0.08
N ALA A 126 5.50 -7.25 1.03
CA ALA A 126 4.44 -7.31 2.04
C ALA A 126 4.19 -5.94 2.70
N GLN A 127 5.25 -5.17 2.96
CA GLN A 127 5.14 -3.82 3.52
C GLN A 127 4.46 -2.85 2.54
N VAL A 128 4.82 -2.91 1.25
CA VAL A 128 4.17 -2.12 0.21
C VAL A 128 2.68 -2.46 0.13
N GLN A 129 2.33 -3.74 0.05
CA GLN A 129 0.93 -4.18 0.00
C GLN A 129 0.13 -3.71 1.22
N ASN A 130 0.71 -3.78 2.42
CA ASN A 130 0.07 -3.28 3.63
C ASN A 130 -0.17 -1.76 3.55
N SER A 131 0.85 -1.00 3.14
CA SER A 131 0.74 0.46 3.00
C SER A 131 -0.29 0.87 1.94
N GLU A 132 -0.39 0.14 0.82
CA GLU A 132 -1.41 0.37 -0.20
C GLU A 132 -2.82 0.11 0.34
N GLN A 133 -3.01 -0.97 1.09
CA GLN A 133 -4.31 -1.29 1.68
C GLN A 133 -4.72 -0.24 2.72
N LEU A 134 -3.77 0.25 3.52
CA LEU A 134 -3.99 1.35 4.46
C LEU A 134 -4.38 2.63 3.71
N LEU A 135 -3.66 2.99 2.65
CA LEU A 135 -3.97 4.17 1.83
C LEU A 135 -5.37 4.09 1.20
N ARG A 136 -5.77 2.92 0.68
CA ARG A 136 -7.14 2.71 0.16
C ARG A 136 -8.19 2.91 1.25
N THR A 137 -7.93 2.39 2.45
CA THR A 137 -8.84 2.55 3.61
C THR A 137 -8.95 4.01 4.04
N LEU A 138 -7.82 4.71 4.13
CA LEU A 138 -7.77 6.14 4.46
C LEU A 138 -8.49 6.99 3.41
N GLN A 139 -8.28 6.71 2.13
CA GLN A 139 -8.98 7.39 1.05
C GLN A 139 -10.50 7.19 1.16
N GLY A 140 -10.95 5.96 1.46
CA GLY A 140 -12.37 5.68 1.68
C GLY A 140 -12.97 6.43 2.86
N THR A 141 -12.25 6.50 3.99
CA THR A 141 -12.71 7.23 5.18
C THR A 141 -12.73 8.75 4.97
N VAL A 142 -11.76 9.30 4.25
CA VAL A 142 -11.76 10.73 3.89
C VAL A 142 -12.94 11.07 2.97
N SER A 143 -13.20 10.27 1.93
CA SER A 143 -14.35 10.48 1.04
C SER A 143 -15.68 10.44 1.80
N GLN A 144 -15.86 9.47 2.71
CA GLN A 144 -17.05 9.36 3.54
C GLN A 144 -17.19 10.54 4.51
N ALA A 145 -16.09 10.98 5.14
CA ALA A 145 -16.10 12.15 6.01
C ALA A 145 -16.46 13.42 5.24
N GLN A 146 -15.92 13.58 4.02
CA GLN A 146 -16.23 14.70 3.14
C GLN A 146 -17.72 14.72 2.77
N GLU A 147 -18.31 13.59 2.39
CA GLU A 147 -19.74 13.49 2.09
C GLU A 147 -20.60 13.87 3.31
N ARG A 148 -20.23 13.38 4.50
CA ARG A 148 -20.93 13.74 5.75
C ARG A 148 -20.90 15.24 6.02
N VAL A 149 -19.75 15.88 5.84
CA VAL A 149 -19.61 17.33 6.03
C VAL A 149 -20.47 18.08 5.01
N GLN A 150 -20.47 17.66 3.74
CA GLN A 150 -21.31 18.29 2.71
C GLN A 150 -22.81 18.18 3.05
N LEU A 151 -23.27 17.01 3.50
CA LEU A 151 -24.65 16.81 3.95
C LEU A 151 -24.98 17.66 5.17
N GLN A 152 -24.07 17.75 6.14
CA GLN A 152 -24.26 18.58 7.33
C GLN A 152 -24.36 20.07 6.99
N MET A 153 -23.54 20.55 6.05
CA MET A 153 -23.60 21.93 5.57
C MET A 153 -24.93 22.23 4.84
N ALA A 154 -25.36 21.34 3.95
CA ALA A 154 -26.65 21.48 3.27
C ALA A 154 -27.83 21.48 4.26
N ARG A 155 -27.77 20.60 5.26
CA ARG A 155 -28.76 20.54 6.33
C ARG A 155 -28.80 21.82 7.15
N ALA A 156 -27.65 22.33 7.59
CA ALA A 156 -27.58 23.58 8.37
C ALA A 156 -28.13 24.78 7.57
N SER A 157 -27.88 24.83 6.26
CA SER A 157 -28.44 25.84 5.37
C SER A 157 -29.97 25.77 5.31
N LEU A 158 -30.54 24.58 5.14
CA LEU A 158 -32.00 24.38 5.11
C LEU A 158 -32.64 24.69 6.47
N GLU A 159 -32.01 24.27 7.57
CA GLU A 159 -32.47 24.60 8.93
C GLU A 159 -32.47 26.12 9.16
N GLY A 160 -31.45 26.83 8.67
CA GLY A 160 -31.41 28.30 8.70
C GLY A 160 -32.56 28.94 7.92
N GLN A 161 -32.83 28.48 6.69
CA GLN A 161 -33.95 28.98 5.88
C GLN A 161 -35.31 28.72 6.56
N LEU A 162 -35.51 27.52 7.12
CA LEU A 162 -36.72 27.19 7.86
C LEU A 162 -36.91 28.06 9.09
N ARG A 163 -35.82 28.43 9.80
CA ARG A 163 -35.89 29.34 10.94
C ARG A 163 -36.36 30.72 10.52
N VAL A 164 -35.77 31.29 9.46
CA VAL A 164 -36.18 32.60 8.93
C VAL A 164 -37.64 32.59 8.50
N GLN A 165 -38.08 31.55 7.78
CA GLN A 165 -39.48 31.41 7.37
C GLN A 165 -40.45 31.31 8.56
N ARG A 166 -40.04 30.66 9.65
CA ARG A 166 -40.84 30.64 10.89
C ARG A 166 -40.94 32.02 11.53
N GLU A 167 -39.81 32.72 11.67
CA GLU A 167 -39.77 34.08 12.21
C GLU A 167 -40.65 35.04 11.37
N GLU A 168 -40.58 34.96 10.03
CA GLU A 168 -41.44 35.73 9.12
C GLU A 168 -42.92 35.40 9.32
N THR A 169 -43.26 34.11 9.47
CA THR A 169 -44.64 33.67 9.69
C THR A 169 -45.18 34.18 11.03
N GLU A 170 -44.39 34.07 12.11
CA GLU A 170 -44.77 34.57 13.44
C GLU A 170 -45.02 36.09 13.43
N VAL A 171 -44.19 36.87 12.73
CA VAL A 171 -44.38 38.32 12.58
C VAL A 171 -45.64 38.65 11.79
N LEU A 172 -45.90 37.92 10.69
CA LEU A 172 -47.11 38.10 9.90
C LEU A 172 -48.37 37.74 10.71
N GLU A 173 -48.34 36.66 11.49
CA GLU A 173 -49.43 36.26 12.37
C GLU A 173 -49.70 37.30 13.46
N ALA A 174 -48.66 37.84 14.11
CA ALA A 174 -48.78 38.91 15.09
C ALA A 174 -49.36 40.20 14.47
N SER A 175 -48.93 40.53 13.25
CA SER A 175 -49.44 41.68 12.50
C SER A 175 -50.92 41.50 12.15
N LEU A 176 -51.32 40.31 11.69
CA LEU A 176 -52.72 39.98 11.41
C LEU A 176 -53.59 40.01 12.67
N CYS A 177 -53.07 39.54 13.81
CA CYS A 177 -53.78 39.62 15.09
C CYS A 177 -54.03 41.07 15.49
N SER A 178 -53.00 41.92 15.43
CA SER A 178 -53.10 43.35 15.71
C SER A 178 -54.11 44.05 14.80
N LEU A 179 -54.07 43.74 13.49
CA LEU A 179 -54.99 44.31 12.51
C LEU A 179 -56.45 43.89 12.77
N ARG A 180 -56.68 42.63 13.17
CA ARG A 180 -58.00 42.14 13.57
C ARG A 180 -58.53 42.90 14.79
N THR A 181 -57.69 43.07 15.83
CA THR A 181 -58.08 43.83 17.03
C THR A 181 -58.44 45.29 16.72
N GLU A 182 -57.67 45.96 15.87
CA GLU A 182 -57.99 47.33 15.43
C GLU A 182 -59.28 47.38 14.60
N MET A 183 -59.51 46.40 13.71
CA MET A 183 -60.75 46.31 12.95
C MET A 183 -61.97 46.14 13.86
N ASP A 184 -61.90 45.22 14.84
CA ASP A 184 -62.98 44.99 15.81
C ASP A 184 -63.24 46.25 16.64
N ARG A 185 -62.17 46.95 17.05
CA ARG A 185 -62.27 48.22 17.78
C ARG A 185 -62.97 49.30 16.94
N ILE A 186 -62.56 49.50 15.68
CA ILE A 186 -63.18 50.48 14.78
C ILE A 186 -64.65 50.14 14.55
N GLN A 187 -64.99 48.87 14.35
CA GLN A 187 -66.39 48.44 14.20
C GLN A 187 -67.22 48.72 15.46
N GLN A 188 -66.65 48.48 16.64
CA GLN A 188 -67.30 48.80 17.90
C GLN A 188 -67.50 50.32 18.05
N GLU A 189 -66.48 51.12 17.81
CA GLU A 189 -66.56 52.59 17.86
C GLU A 189 -67.59 53.13 16.87
N GLN A 190 -67.66 52.59 15.65
CA GLN A 190 -68.68 52.96 14.66
C GLN A 190 -70.10 52.60 15.12
N SER A 191 -70.33 51.39 15.64
CA SER A 191 -71.66 50.99 16.13
C SER A 191 -72.10 51.82 17.35
N GLN A 192 -71.16 52.15 18.25
CA GLN A 192 -71.42 53.01 19.40
C GLN A 192 -71.72 54.45 18.98
N ALA A 193 -70.99 55.00 18.01
CA ALA A 193 -71.26 56.30 17.44
C ALA A 193 -72.67 56.36 16.81
N GLN A 194 -73.02 55.37 15.99
CA GLN A 194 -74.36 55.26 15.38
C GLN A 194 -75.49 55.21 16.42
N LEU A 195 -75.32 54.43 17.50
CA LEU A 195 -76.30 54.38 18.60
C LEU A 195 -76.39 55.72 19.35
N THR A 196 -75.26 56.38 19.56
CA THR A 196 -75.19 57.69 20.24
C THR A 196 -75.90 58.77 19.41
N ASP A 197 -75.67 58.79 18.11
CA ASP A 197 -76.33 59.69 17.16
C ASP A 197 -77.85 59.46 17.16
N LEU A 198 -78.29 58.19 17.07
CA LEU A 198 -79.71 57.85 17.11
C LEU A 198 -80.37 58.27 18.44
N LEU A 199 -79.72 58.03 19.58
CA LEU A 199 -80.22 58.46 20.89
C LEU A 199 -80.33 59.99 20.97
N SER A 200 -79.37 60.72 20.41
CA SER A 200 -79.42 62.19 20.37
C SER A 200 -80.59 62.70 19.52
N GLU A 201 -80.85 62.05 18.37
CA GLU A 201 -81.97 62.38 17.49
C GLU A 201 -83.32 62.08 18.16
N GLN A 202 -83.46 60.93 18.83
CA GLN A 202 -84.67 60.59 19.59
C GLN A 202 -84.90 61.58 20.74
N ARG A 203 -83.85 61.99 21.46
CA ARG A 203 -83.96 63.04 22.49
C ARG A 203 -84.42 64.37 21.91
N ALA A 204 -83.88 64.78 20.77
CA ALA A 204 -84.30 66.00 20.08
C ALA A 204 -85.79 65.92 19.66
N LYS A 205 -86.25 64.77 19.16
CA LYS A 205 -87.66 64.52 18.84
C LYS A 205 -88.56 64.62 20.08
N VAL A 206 -88.16 64.01 21.19
CA VAL A 206 -88.91 64.10 22.46
C VAL A 206 -89.02 65.54 22.94
N LEU A 207 -87.91 66.30 22.95
CA LEU A 207 -87.93 67.71 23.36
C LEU A 207 -88.86 68.54 22.46
N ARG A 208 -88.86 68.28 21.15
CA ARG A 208 -89.75 68.95 20.21
C ARG A 208 -91.21 68.59 20.47
N LEU A 209 -91.54 67.31 20.60
CA LEU A 209 -92.90 66.85 20.91
C LEU A 209 -93.38 67.39 22.26
N GLN A 210 -92.48 67.49 23.24
CA GLN A 210 -92.80 68.09 24.53
C GLN A 210 -93.12 69.58 24.40
N ALA A 211 -92.34 70.34 23.63
CA ALA A 211 -92.65 71.73 23.34
C ALA A 211 -93.98 71.87 22.57
N GLU A 212 -94.24 71.01 21.58
CA GLU A 212 -95.51 70.97 20.85
C GLU A 212 -96.69 70.65 21.78
N LEU A 213 -96.53 69.70 22.71
CA LEU A 213 -97.54 69.39 23.73
C LEU A 213 -97.80 70.58 24.65
N GLU A 214 -96.75 71.23 25.17
CA GLU A 214 -96.87 72.43 26.02
C GLU A 214 -97.61 73.56 25.29
N THR A 215 -97.30 73.79 24.01
CA THR A 215 -98.04 74.78 23.20
C THR A 215 -99.50 74.39 23.00
N SER A 216 -99.79 73.10 22.77
CA SER A 216 -101.16 72.61 22.61
C SER A 216 -101.95 72.74 23.92
N GLU A 217 -101.36 72.36 25.05
CA GLU A 217 -101.96 72.56 26.38
C GLU A 217 -102.20 74.03 26.67
N GLN A 218 -101.25 74.92 26.31
CA GLN A 218 -101.42 76.35 26.46
C GLN A 218 -102.59 76.86 25.62
N VAL A 219 -102.68 76.44 24.35
CA VAL A 219 -103.82 76.77 23.48
C VAL A 219 -105.14 76.23 24.05
N GLN A 220 -105.15 75.02 24.63
CA GLN A 220 -106.34 74.48 25.29
C GLN A 220 -106.74 75.30 26.51
N ARG A 221 -105.80 75.67 27.38
CA ARG A 221 -106.05 76.55 28.54
C ARG A 221 -106.60 77.90 28.08
N ASP A 222 -106.00 78.48 27.05
CA ASP A 222 -106.42 79.73 26.44
C ASP A 222 -107.84 79.63 25.87
N PHE A 223 -108.19 78.52 25.20
CA PHE A 223 -109.54 78.26 24.71
C PHE A 223 -110.56 78.12 25.85
N VAL A 224 -110.21 77.42 26.94
CA VAL A 224 -111.07 77.30 28.13
C VAL A 224 -111.30 78.67 28.77
N ARG A 225 -110.23 79.47 28.95
CA ARG A 225 -110.33 80.85 29.47
C ARG A 225 -111.21 81.73 28.58
N LEU A 226 -111.01 81.68 27.27
CA LEU A 226 -111.84 82.37 26.27
C LEU A 226 -113.31 81.96 26.37
N SER A 227 -113.59 80.65 26.42
CA SER A 227 -114.97 80.13 26.46
C SER A 227 -115.68 80.50 27.76
N GLN A 228 -114.99 80.42 28.91
CA GLN A 228 -115.51 80.89 30.20
C GLN A 228 -115.79 82.41 30.17
N ALA A 229 -114.84 83.22 29.68
CA ALA A 229 -115.02 84.67 29.56
C ALA A 229 -116.19 85.04 28.65
N LEU A 230 -116.33 84.34 27.52
CA LEU A 230 -117.47 84.49 26.62
C LEU A 230 -118.77 84.11 27.33
N GLN A 231 -118.80 83.00 28.06
CA GLN A 231 -119.97 82.53 28.80
C GLN A 231 -120.42 83.53 29.88
N VAL A 232 -119.48 84.11 30.63
CA VAL A 232 -119.76 85.19 31.60
C VAL A 232 -120.32 86.43 30.89
N ARG A 233 -119.75 86.83 29.75
CA ARG A 233 -120.26 87.98 28.99
C ARG A 233 -121.68 87.75 28.47
N LEU A 234 -121.94 86.58 27.88
CA LEU A 234 -123.27 86.22 27.41
C LEU A 234 -124.29 86.23 28.55
N GLU A 235 -123.91 85.76 29.74
CA GLU A 235 -124.77 85.79 30.93
C GLU A 235 -125.01 87.22 31.45
N ARG A 236 -124.00 88.10 31.45
CA ARG A 236 -124.17 89.53 31.79
C ARG A 236 -125.10 90.24 30.79
N ILE A 237 -125.02 89.92 29.50
CA ILE A 237 -125.96 90.42 28.47
C ILE A 237 -127.38 89.94 28.75
N ARG A 238 -127.55 88.64 29.08
CA ARG A 238 -128.87 88.07 29.42
C ARG A 238 -129.52 88.77 30.63
N GLN A 239 -128.71 89.20 31.60
CA GLN A 239 -129.15 89.89 32.82
C GLN A 239 -129.33 91.41 32.65
N ALA A 240 -128.93 91.99 31.51
CA ALA A 240 -129.03 93.43 31.28
C ALA A 240 -130.50 93.87 31.09
N GLY A 241 -130.94 94.88 31.85
CA GLY A 241 -132.33 95.37 31.81
C GLY A 241 -132.59 96.45 30.76
N THR A 242 -131.56 96.93 30.04
CA THR A 242 -131.64 98.01 29.05
C THR A 242 -130.66 97.81 27.90
N LEU A 243 -131.00 98.34 26.71
CA LEU A 243 -130.15 98.26 25.52
C LEU A 243 -128.81 99.02 25.67
N GLU A 244 -128.76 100.09 26.47
CA GLU A 244 -127.53 100.84 26.73
C GLU A 244 -126.52 100.02 27.56
N GLN A 245 -127.00 99.22 28.52
CA GLN A 245 -126.16 98.31 29.32
C GLN A 245 -125.56 97.18 28.47
N VAL A 246 -126.33 96.65 27.52
CA VAL A 246 -125.82 95.65 26.55
C VAL A 246 -124.71 96.26 25.68
N ARG A 247 -124.88 97.52 25.25
CA ARG A 247 -123.87 98.23 24.44
C ARG A 247 -122.57 98.44 25.22
N CYS A 248 -122.63 98.84 26.49
CA CYS A 248 -121.45 98.94 27.35
C CYS A 248 -120.72 97.60 27.54
N ILE A 249 -121.44 96.48 27.76
CA ILE A 249 -120.81 95.16 27.95
C ILE A 249 -120.10 94.67 26.66
N LEU A 250 -120.64 95.03 25.49
CA LEU A 250 -120.01 94.72 24.20
C LEU A 250 -118.79 95.61 23.93
N ASP A 251 -118.85 96.90 24.30
CA ASP A 251 -117.77 97.86 24.12
C ASP A 251 -116.61 97.68 25.13
N GLU A 252 -116.86 97.08 26.30
CA GLU A 252 -115.87 96.74 27.35
C GLU A 252 -114.79 95.71 26.91
N GLY A 253 -114.76 95.29 25.64
CA GLY A 253 -114.29 93.95 25.34
C GLY A 253 -113.68 93.63 23.99
N SER A 254 -112.93 94.53 23.36
CA SER A 254 -111.97 94.15 22.31
C SER A 254 -110.87 93.26 22.92
N LEU A 255 -111.15 91.96 23.12
CA LEU A 255 -110.15 90.96 23.46
C LEU A 255 -109.18 90.85 22.28
N LYS A 256 -108.04 91.55 22.35
CA LYS A 256 -106.99 91.48 21.33
C LYS A 256 -106.05 90.30 21.58
N ASP A 257 -105.91 89.88 22.84
CA ASP A 257 -105.08 88.75 23.26
C ASP A 257 -105.81 87.97 24.36
N VAL A 258 -105.63 86.65 24.37
CA VAL A 258 -106.23 85.72 25.35
C VAL A 258 -105.58 85.88 26.72
N ARG A 259 -104.34 86.38 26.77
CA ARG A 259 -103.60 86.68 28.01
C ARG A 259 -104.22 87.81 28.83
N ASP A 260 -105.09 88.62 28.23
CA ASP A 260 -105.78 89.74 28.89
C ASP A 260 -107.05 89.29 29.65
N ILE A 261 -107.41 88.00 29.57
CA ILE A 261 -108.52 87.41 30.32
C ILE A 261 -108.05 87.15 31.75
N LYS A 262 -108.60 87.91 32.71
CA LYS A 262 -108.32 87.72 34.14
C LYS A 262 -108.75 86.31 34.56
N ASP A 263 -107.84 85.58 35.22
CA ASP A 263 -108.17 84.34 35.92
C ASP A 263 -109.20 84.66 37.02
N THR A 264 -110.39 84.06 36.88
CA THR A 264 -111.41 83.98 37.94
C THR A 264 -111.28 82.68 38.70
#